data_AF-A0A3P7G284-F1
#
_entry.id   AF-A0A3P7G284-F1
#
_cell.length_a   1.000
_cell.length_b   1.000
_cell.length_c   1.000
_cell.angle_alpha   90.00
_cell.angle_beta   90.00
_cell.angle_gamma   90.00
#
_symmetry.space_group_name_H-M   'P 1'
#
loop_
_entity.id
_entity.type
_entity.pdbx_description
1 polymer ?
#
loop_
_entity_poly.entity_id
_entity_poly.type
_entity_poly.pdbx_seq_one_letter_code
_entity_poly.pdbx_strand_id
1 'polypeptide(L)'
;VNGKLTQGENIADNGGVKEAYRAYRKYIKQLGHEEPHLPGFQNFSNDQIFFLSYAHFWCGHKKEAAALQQVLIDEHSPEVFRVIGVLSNLPEFSKAYNCPQGSQLNPLKRCTVW
;
A
#
# COMPACT_ATOMS: atom_id res chain seq x y z
N VAL A 1 -15.11 3.79 -9.46
CA VAL A 1 -13.84 4.53 -9.62
C VAL A 1 -13.48 4.52 -11.10
N ASN A 2 -13.13 5.68 -11.67
CA ASN A 2 -12.73 5.78 -13.08
C ASN A 2 -11.23 5.52 -13.23
N GLY A 3 -10.86 4.31 -13.66
CA GLY A 3 -9.46 3.91 -13.78
C GLY A 3 -8.65 4.66 -14.82
N LYS A 4 -9.29 5.29 -15.83
CA LYS A 4 -8.57 6.13 -16.82
C LYS A 4 -8.22 7.49 -16.25
N LEU A 5 -9.15 8.09 -15.50
CA LEU A 5 -8.93 9.37 -14.83
C LEU A 5 -7.82 9.25 -13.78
N THR A 6 -7.87 8.21 -12.95
CA THR A 6 -6.98 8.11 -11.79
C THR A 6 -5.65 7.43 -12.07
N GLN A 7 -5.38 7.00 -13.31
CA GLN A 7 -4.22 6.16 -13.61
C GLN A 7 -2.88 6.82 -13.27
N GLY A 8 -2.74 8.14 -13.45
CA GLY A 8 -1.48 8.86 -13.20
C GLY A 8 -1.06 8.73 -11.74
N GLU A 9 -1.96 9.12 -10.83
CA GLU A 9 -1.74 9.04 -9.39
C GLU A 9 -1.68 7.59 -8.90
N ASN A 10 -2.47 6.68 -9.48
CA ASN A 10 -2.36 5.26 -9.13
C ASN A 10 -0.97 4.69 -9.51
N ILE A 11 -0.41 5.07 -10.66
CA ILE A 11 0.95 4.67 -11.06
C ILE A 11 1.98 5.26 -10.09
N ALA A 12 1.80 6.53 -9.70
CA ALA A 12 2.67 7.20 -8.73
C ALA A 12 2.64 6.48 -7.37
N ASP A 13 1.46 6.12 -6.86
CA ASP A 13 1.36 5.38 -5.60
C ASP A 13 2.03 4.01 -5.64
N ASN A 14 1.76 3.24 -6.70
CA ASN A 14 2.34 1.90 -6.85
C ASN A 14 3.87 1.96 -6.94
N GLY A 15 4.40 2.91 -7.71
CA GLY A 15 5.84 3.14 -7.81
C GLY A 15 6.45 3.64 -6.50
N GLY A 16 5.83 4.64 -5.88
CA GLY A 16 6.34 5.29 -4.67
C GLY A 16 6.46 4.32 -3.49
N VAL A 17 5.43 3.52 -3.23
CA VAL A 17 5.46 2.56 -2.11
C VAL A 17 6.44 1.42 -2.39
N LYS A 18 6.52 0.96 -3.64
CA LYS A 18 7.48 -0.06 -4.06
C LYS A 18 8.92 0.39 -3.82
N GLU A 19 9.26 1.60 -4.25
CA GLU A 19 10.60 2.16 -4.06
C GLU A 19 10.90 2.49 -2.59
N ALA A 20 9.92 2.99 -1.84
CA ALA A 20 10.07 3.21 -0.40
C ALA A 20 10.36 1.90 0.36
N TYR A 21 9.65 0.80 0.05
CA TYR A 21 9.91 -0.49 0.67
C TYR A 21 11.28 -1.06 0.27
N ARG A 22 11.67 -0.93 -1.00
CA ARG A 22 13.02 -1.30 -1.47
C ARG A 22 14.11 -0.53 -0.72
N ALA A 23 13.92 0.77 -0.54
CA ALA A 23 14.84 1.62 0.20
C ALA A 23 14.94 1.18 1.68
N TYR A 24 13.82 0.91 2.32
CA TYR A 24 13.78 0.40 3.70
C TYR A 24 14.56 -0.93 3.85
N ARG A 25 14.27 -1.93 3.01
CA ARG A 25 14.97 -3.22 3.07
C ARG A 25 16.45 -3.10 2.74
N LYS A 26 16.84 -2.16 1.86
CA LYS A 26 18.25 -1.85 1.60
C LYS A 26 18.93 -1.24 2.84
N TYR A 27 18.26 -0.34 3.54
CA TYR A 27 18.76 0.24 4.79
C TYR A 27 18.96 -0.84 5.88
N ILE A 28 17.97 -1.71 6.11
CA ILE A 28 18.10 -2.83 7.06
C ILE A 28 19.29 -3.74 6.69
N LYS A 29 19.47 -4.03 5.41
CA LYS A 29 20.62 -4.80 4.94
C LYS A 29 21.96 -4.11 5.23
N GLN A 30 22.02 -2.78 5.18
CA GLN A 30 23.22 -2.00 5.50
C GLN A 30 23.50 -1.98 7.01
N LEU A 31 22.46 -1.93 7.85
CA LEU A 31 22.60 -2.09 9.29
C LEU A 31 23.11 -3.49 9.68
N GLY A 32 22.74 -4.52 8.92
CA GLY A 32 23.17 -5.90 9.15
C GLY A 32 22.32 -6.67 10.17
N HIS A 33 21.32 -6.03 10.75
CA HIS A 33 20.32 -6.65 11.62
C HIS A 33 18.98 -5.94 11.49
N GLU A 34 17.89 -6.59 11.90
CA GLU A 34 16.57 -5.96 11.98
C GLU A 34 16.51 -4.94 13.13
N GLU A 35 15.67 -3.93 12.97
CA GLU A 35 15.37 -2.98 14.04
C GLU A 35 14.52 -3.64 15.15
N PRO A 36 14.59 -3.15 16.40
CA PRO A 36 13.71 -3.63 17.46
C PRO A 36 12.23 -3.45 17.10
N HIS A 37 11.39 -4.43 17.45
CA HIS A 37 9.95 -4.29 17.26
C HIS A 37 9.40 -3.11 18.08
N LEU A 38 8.36 -2.46 17.56
CA LEU A 38 7.70 -1.36 18.25
C LEU A 38 7.04 -1.84 19.55
N PRO A 39 7.19 -1.07 20.66
CA PRO A 39 6.47 -1.34 21.90
C PRO A 39 4.95 -1.36 21.68
N GLY A 40 4.28 -2.42 22.13
CA GLY A 40 2.84 -2.63 21.96
C GLY A 40 2.44 -3.33 20.65
N PHE A 41 3.40 -3.54 19.74
CA PHE A 41 3.20 -4.24 18.47
C PHE A 41 4.22 -5.36 18.26
N GLN A 42 4.70 -5.98 19.34
CA GLN A 42 5.77 -6.98 19.27
C GLN A 42 5.39 -8.25 18.48
N ASN A 43 4.09 -8.46 18.25
CA ASN A 43 3.53 -9.52 17.42
C ASN A 43 3.58 -9.23 15.91
N PHE A 44 3.95 -8.01 15.51
CA PHE A 44 4.15 -7.64 14.11
C PHE A 44 5.64 -7.56 13.79
N SER A 45 6.02 -8.00 12.59
CA SER A 45 7.35 -7.72 12.05
C SER A 45 7.45 -6.27 11.57
N ASN A 46 8.66 -5.74 11.46
CA ASN A 46 8.84 -4.36 10.97
C ASN A 46 8.34 -4.19 9.52
N ASP A 47 8.38 -5.24 8.70
CA ASP A 47 7.79 -5.22 7.36
C ASP A 47 6.26 -5.09 7.42
N GLN A 48 5.59 -5.78 8.35
CA GLN A 48 4.16 -5.61 8.57
C GLN A 48 3.86 -4.19 9.06
N ILE A 49 4.67 -3.67 9.98
CA ILE A 49 4.56 -2.28 10.46
C ILE A 49 4.73 -1.27 9.32
N PHE A 50 5.65 -1.48 8.39
CA PHE A 50 5.82 -0.62 7.22
C PHE A 50 4.51 -0.49 6.43
N PHE A 51 3.90 -1.63 6.08
CA PHE A 51 2.66 -1.62 5.29
C PHE A 51 1.46 -1.12 6.11
N LEU A 52 1.41 -1.42 7.41
CA LEU A 52 0.41 -0.87 8.32
C LEU A 52 0.52 0.65 8.41
N SER A 53 1.73 1.19 8.50
CA SER A 53 1.99 2.64 8.53
C SER A 53 1.54 3.29 7.22
N TYR A 54 1.86 2.68 6.07
CA TYR A 54 1.35 3.13 4.77
C TYR A 54 -0.18 3.17 4.73
N ALA A 55 -0.84 2.08 5.13
CA ALA A 55 -2.31 2.02 5.15
C ALA A 55 -2.92 3.04 6.12
N HIS A 56 -2.28 3.24 7.28
CA HIS A 56 -2.72 4.17 8.31
C HIS A 56 -2.68 5.63 7.84
N PHE A 57 -1.71 6.01 7.02
CA PHE A 57 -1.65 7.35 6.42
C PHE A 57 -2.94 7.71 5.65
N TRP A 58 -3.57 6.71 5.03
CA TRP A 58 -4.82 6.88 4.27
C TRP A 58 -6.09 6.70 5.10
N CYS A 59 -5.98 6.55 6.43
CA CYS A 59 -7.15 6.48 7.29
C CYS A 59 -7.95 7.79 7.21
N GLY A 60 -9.17 7.70 6.68
CA GLY A 60 -10.06 8.84 6.58
C GLY A 60 -11.46 8.40 6.19
N HIS A 61 -12.45 9.25 6.48
CA HIS A 61 -13.82 9.06 6.06
C HIS A 61 -14.37 10.37 5.51
N LYS A 62 -15.12 10.28 4.42
CA LYS A 62 -15.73 11.44 3.75
C LYS A 62 -17.24 11.40 3.89
N LYS A 63 -17.86 12.58 3.91
CA LYS A 63 -19.31 12.69 3.70
C LYS A 63 -19.66 12.17 2.30
N GLU A 64 -20.82 11.57 2.14
CA GLU A 64 -21.25 10.95 0.89
C GLU A 64 -21.16 11.91 -0.31
N ALA A 65 -21.61 13.17 -0.14
CA ALA A 65 -21.50 14.18 -1.19
C ALA A 65 -20.04 14.46 -1.62
N ALA A 66 -19.10 14.50 -0.66
CA ALA A 66 -17.69 14.69 -0.94
C ALA A 66 -17.05 13.45 -1.59
N ALA A 67 -17.48 12.25 -1.18
CA ALA A 67 -17.03 11.00 -1.81
C ALA A 67 -17.52 10.89 -3.26
N LEU A 68 -18.77 11.28 -3.53
CA LEU A 68 -19.32 11.33 -4.88
C LEU A 68 -18.56 12.34 -5.74
N GLN A 69 -18.33 13.55 -5.23
CA GLN A 69 -17.55 14.57 -5.92
C GLN A 69 -16.15 14.04 -6.25
N GLN A 70 -15.47 13.44 -5.27
CA GLN A 70 -14.14 12.87 -5.48
C GLN A 70 -14.13 11.88 -6.66
N VAL A 71 -15.06 10.92 -6.66
CA VAL A 71 -15.10 9.88 -7.69
C VAL A 71 -15.34 10.45 -9.10
N LEU A 72 -15.98 11.62 -9.21
CA LEU A 72 -16.33 12.24 -10.49
C LEU A 72 -15.21 13.13 -11.06
N ILE A 73 -14.46 13.84 -10.21
CA ILE A 73 -13.55 14.91 -10.68
C ILE A 73 -12.14 14.84 -10.12
N ASP A 74 -11.88 14.10 -9.03
CA ASP A 74 -10.54 13.99 -8.46
C ASP A 74 -9.70 13.00 -9.27
N GLU A 75 -8.46 13.38 -9.57
CA GLU A 75 -7.47 12.51 -10.23
C GLU A 75 -6.92 11.44 -9.29
N HIS A 76 -7.15 11.56 -7.99
CA HIS A 76 -6.80 10.54 -7.01
C HIS A 76 -7.94 9.54 -6.82
N SER A 77 -7.60 8.25 -6.76
CA SER A 77 -8.54 7.24 -6.29
C SER A 77 -8.94 7.53 -4.82
N PRO A 78 -10.17 7.18 -4.40
CA PRO A 78 -10.53 7.26 -2.99
C PRO A 78 -9.57 6.45 -2.12
N GLU A 79 -9.35 6.90 -0.88
CA GLU A 79 -8.29 6.44 0.02
C GLU A 79 -8.24 4.92 0.15
N VAL A 80 -9.40 4.28 0.37
CA VAL A 80 -9.51 2.83 0.49
C VAL A 80 -8.97 2.08 -0.74
N PHE A 81 -9.14 2.65 -1.94
CA PHE A 81 -8.65 2.05 -3.18
C PHE A 81 -7.18 2.37 -3.43
N ARG A 82 -6.66 3.49 -2.90
CA ARG A 82 -5.20 3.74 -2.89
C ARG A 82 -4.50 2.68 -2.03
N VAL A 83 -5.06 2.35 -0.86
CA VAL A 83 -4.54 1.28 0.00
C VAL A 83 -4.67 -0.10 -0.67
N ILE A 84 -5.90 -0.52 -0.99
CA ILE A 84 -6.14 -1.88 -1.51
C ILE A 84 -5.42 -2.07 -2.85
N GLY A 85 -5.54 -1.10 -3.77
CA GLY A 85 -4.96 -1.21 -5.10
C GLY A 85 -3.44 -1.36 -5.07
N VAL A 86 -2.76 -0.55 -4.26
CA VAL A 86 -1.30 -0.60 -4.15
C VAL A 86 -0.83 -1.86 -3.43
N LEU A 87 -1.42 -2.20 -2.28
CA LEU A 87 -1.01 -3.37 -1.51
C LEU A 87 -1.28 -4.69 -2.25
N SER A 88 -2.36 -4.79 -3.03
CA SER A 88 -2.62 -5.94 -3.91
C SER A 88 -1.54 -6.14 -4.98
N ASN A 89 -0.90 -5.05 -5.45
CA ASN A 89 0.14 -5.11 -6.47
C ASN A 89 1.55 -5.35 -5.92
N LEU A 90 1.73 -5.40 -4.60
CA LEU A 90 3.04 -5.63 -3.95
C LEU A 90 3.15 -7.08 -3.44
N PRO A 91 3.94 -7.95 -4.10
CA PRO A 91 4.21 -9.31 -3.61
C PRO A 91 4.78 -9.34 -2.18
N GLU A 92 5.55 -8.33 -1.82
CA GLU A 92 6.18 -8.19 -0.52
C GLU A 92 5.14 -8.00 0.59
N PHE A 93 4.06 -7.26 0.32
CA PHE A 93 2.92 -7.16 1.24
C PHE A 93 2.26 -8.52 1.44
N SER A 94 1.93 -9.21 0.33
CA SER A 94 1.29 -10.52 0.41
C SER A 94 2.14 -11.54 1.18
N LYS A 95 3.47 -11.45 1.05
CA LYS A 95 4.43 -12.27 1.82
C LYS A 95 4.44 -11.88 3.29
N ALA A 96 4.55 -10.59 3.62
CA ALA A 96 4.61 -10.11 5.01
C ALA A 96 3.39 -10.53 5.83
N TYR A 97 2.21 -10.60 5.21
CA TYR A 97 0.96 -11.01 5.86
C TYR A 97 0.50 -12.44 5.55
N ASN A 98 1.32 -13.24 4.85
CA ASN A 98 0.96 -14.60 4.44
C ASN A 98 -0.42 -14.69 3.75
N CYS A 99 -0.72 -13.73 2.87
CA CYS A 99 -2.00 -13.68 2.18
C CYS A 99 -2.16 -14.89 1.24
N PRO A 100 -3.28 -15.63 1.28
CA PRO A 100 -3.53 -16.75 0.36
C PRO A 100 -3.52 -16.30 -1.10
N GLN A 101 -2.94 -17.11 -1.98
CA GLN A 101 -2.93 -16.84 -3.42
C GLN A 101 -4.36 -16.75 -3.96
N GLY A 102 -4.66 -15.71 -4.74
CA GLY A 102 -6.00 -15.44 -5.26
C GLY A 102 -6.92 -14.68 -4.31
N SER A 103 -6.48 -14.38 -3.08
CA SER A 103 -7.21 -13.46 -2.21
C SER A 103 -7.20 -12.03 -2.76
N GLN A 104 -8.09 -11.17 -2.26
CA GLN A 104 -8.22 -9.78 -2.71
C GLN A 104 -6.88 -9.01 -2.66
N LEU A 105 -6.05 -9.27 -1.64
CA LEU A 105 -4.75 -8.62 -1.45
C LEU A 105 -3.55 -9.47 -1.92
N ASN A 106 -3.81 -10.58 -2.61
CA ASN A 106 -2.78 -11.37 -3.32
C ASN A 106 -3.36 -11.92 -4.63
N PRO A 107 -3.78 -11.04 -5.56
CA PRO A 107 -4.32 -11.44 -6.85
C PRO A 107 -3.27 -12.17 -7.69
N LEU A 108 -3.71 -13.08 -8.55
CA LEU A 108 -2.84 -13.81 -9.48
C LEU A 108 -2.14 -12.89 -10.48
N LYS A 109 -2.83 -11.82 -10.91
CA LYS A 109 -2.30 -10.81 -11.82
C LYS A 109 -2.10 -9.51 -11.05
N ARG A 110 -0.86 -9.02 -11.06
CA ARG A 110 -0.48 -7.73 -10.50
C ARG A 110 -0.14 -6.76 -11.61
N CYS A 111 -0.41 -5.47 -11.39
CA CYS A 111 0.05 -4.40 -12.25
C CYS A 111 1.42 -3.93 -11.75
N THR A 112 2.41 -3.82 -12.65
CA THR A 112 3.71 -3.20 -12.36
C THR A 112 4.10 -2.36 -13.57
N VAL A 113 4.60 -1.16 -13.33
CA VAL A 113 5.07 -0.24 -14.38
C VAL A 113 6.58 -0.05 -14.23
N TRP A 114 6.98 0.40 -13.06
CA TRP A 114 8.37 0.49 -12.58
C TRP A 114 8.76 -0.80 -11.85
#